data_AF-A0A383BKK9-F1
#
_entry.id   AF-A0A383BKK9-F1
#
_cell.length_a   1.000
_cell.length_b   1.000
_cell.length_c   1.000
_cell.angle_alpha   90.00
_cell.angle_beta   90.00
_cell.angle_gamma   90.00
#
_symmetry.space_group_name_H-M   'P 1'
#
loop_
_entity.id
_entity.type
_entity.pdbx_description
1 polymer ?
#
loop_
_entity_poly.entity_id
_entity_poly.type
_entity_poly.pdbx_seq_one_letter_code
_entity_poly.pdbx_strand_id
1 'polypeptide(L)' 'MKFWLFRNDNTEGPFSIDELQNRLQDGELSLEDKICPMGESDWQPLSTIAAPPPPPEGGLTPPPPPTGDEAAPTS' A
#
# COMPACT_ATOMS: atom_id res chain seq x y z
N MET A 1 -12.80 4.74 -8.21
CA MET A 1 -11.95 4.78 -7.01
C MET A 1 -10.54 5.14 -7.42
N LYS A 2 -9.84 5.92 -6.61
CA LYS A 2 -8.43 6.25 -6.84
C LYS A 2 -7.56 5.66 -5.73
N PHE A 3 -6.29 5.44 -6.00
CA PHE A 3 -5.33 4.76 -5.15
C PHE A 3 -4.00 5.51 -5.21
N TRP A 4 -3.40 5.73 -4.05
CA TRP A 4 -2.03 6.18 -3.92
C TRP A 4 -1.10 4.98 -4.04
N LEU A 5 0.05 5.14 -4.67
CA LEU A 5 1.08 4.13 -4.81
C LEU A 5 2.29 4.56 -3.97
N PHE A 6 2.82 3.68 -3.14
CA PHE A 6 4.03 3.93 -2.36
C PHE A 6 5.17 3.06 -2.86
N ARG A 7 6.20 3.71 -3.40
CA ARG A 7 7.36 3.04 -4.00
C ARG A 7 8.60 3.94 -3.91
N ASN A 8 9.78 3.35 -3.70
CA ASN A 8 11.04 4.12 -3.56
C ASN A 8 10.92 5.28 -2.53
N ASP A 9 10.31 5.00 -1.38
CA ASP A 9 10.07 5.98 -0.30
C ASP A 9 9.24 7.22 -0.72
N ASN A 10 8.61 7.16 -1.89
CA ASN A 10 7.77 8.23 -2.42
C ASN A 10 6.34 7.73 -2.63
N THR A 11 5.39 8.63 -2.41
CA THR A 11 3.99 8.40 -2.72
C THR A 11 3.66 9.03 -4.06
N GLU A 12 3.27 8.22 -5.03
CA GLU A 12 2.83 8.64 -6.35
C GLU A 12 1.31 8.46 -6.48
N GLY A 13 0.66 9.34 -7.24
CA GLY A 13 -0.76 9.20 -7.55
C GLY A 13 -1.56 10.50 -7.38
N PRO A 14 -2.90 10.41 -7.26
CA PRO A 14 -3.69 9.19 -7.11
C PRO A 14 -4.06 8.55 -8.47
N PHE A 15 -3.76 7.26 -8.64
CA PHE A 15 -4.03 6.46 -9.83
C PHE A 15 -5.38 5.74 -9.77
N SER A 16 -5.93 5.31 -10.90
CA SER A 16 -7.13 4.48 -10.92
C SER A 16 -6.77 2.99 -10.96
N ILE A 17 -7.70 2.10 -10.58
CA ILE A 17 -7.51 0.63 -10.66
C ILE A 17 -7.07 0.18 -12.06
N ASP A 18 -7.59 0.84 -13.10
CA ASP A 18 -7.25 0.56 -14.49
C ASP A 18 -5.80 0.92 -14.81
N GLU A 19 -5.33 2.11 -14.36
CA GLU A 19 -3.92 2.50 -14.49
C GLU A 19 -2.99 1.59 -13.71
N LEU A 20 -3.37 1.21 -12.49
CA LEU A 20 -2.60 0.28 -11.68
C LEU A 20 -2.48 -1.09 -12.36
N GLN A 21 -3.57 -1.62 -12.91
CA GLN A 21 -3.53 -2.86 -13.68
C GLN A 21 -2.67 -2.72 -14.94
N ASN A 22 -2.83 -1.63 -15.69
CA ASN A 22 -2.08 -1.41 -16.92
C ASN A 22 -0.58 -1.32 -16.64
N ARG A 23 -0.16 -0.60 -15.59
CA ARG A 23 1.25 -0.50 -15.18
C ARG A 23 1.79 -1.80 -14.58
N LEU A 24 0.95 -2.58 -13.90
CA LEU A 24 1.31 -3.93 -13.45
C LEU A 24 1.53 -4.88 -14.64
N GLN A 25 0.68 -4.79 -15.67
CA GLN A 25 0.83 -5.55 -16.90
C GLN A 25 2.05 -5.11 -17.72
N ASP A 26 2.39 -3.82 -17.68
CA ASP A 26 3.59 -3.27 -18.30
C ASP A 26 4.87 -3.72 -17.56
N GLY A 27 4.74 -4.22 -16.32
CA GLY A 27 5.87 -4.55 -15.45
C GLY A 27 6.51 -3.33 -14.79
N GLU A 28 5.88 -2.15 -14.93
CA GLU A 28 6.28 -0.94 -14.24
C GLU A 28 5.98 -1.06 -12.75
N LEU A 29 4.88 -1.74 -12.39
CA LEU A 29 4.55 -2.09 -11.01
C LEU A 29 4.82 -3.56 -10.70
N SER A 30 5.20 -3.80 -9.46
CA SER A 30 5.34 -5.11 -8.85
C SER A 30 4.16 -5.40 -7.93
N LEU A 31 3.81 -6.67 -7.83
CA LEU A 31 2.84 -7.21 -6.88
C LEU A 31 3.19 -6.89 -5.39
N GLU A 32 4.46 -6.56 -5.13
CA GLU A 32 5.03 -6.17 -3.84
C GLU A 32 4.87 -4.68 -3.53
N ASP A 33 4.57 -3.85 -4.54
CA ASP A 33 4.35 -2.41 -4.34
C ASP A 33 3.09 -2.18 -3.50
N LYS A 34 3.10 -1.14 -2.66
CA LYS A 34 1.98 -0.83 -1.76
C LYS A 34 1.07 0.21 -2.39
N ILE A 35 -0.23 0.00 -2.27
CA ILE A 35 -1.26 0.93 -2.68
C ILE A 35 -2.17 1.29 -1.50
N CYS A 36 -2.62 2.55 -1.44
CA CYS A 36 -3.57 3.01 -0.45
C CYS A 36 -4.82 3.56 -1.15
N PRO A 37 -6.00 2.95 -0.96
CA PRO A 37 -7.24 3.47 -1.51
C PRO A 37 -7.50 4.88 -0.98
N MET A 38 -7.85 5.80 -1.87
CA MET A 38 -8.20 7.16 -1.51
C MET A 38 -9.49 7.15 -0.69
N GLY A 39 -9.36 7.30 0.64
CA GLY A 39 -10.45 7.19 1.61
C GLY A 39 -10.20 6.14 2.69
N GLU A 40 -9.22 5.26 2.48
CA GLU A 40 -8.70 4.35 3.49
C GLU A 40 -7.35 4.86 4.00
N SER A 41 -6.90 4.33 5.13
CA SER A 41 -5.58 4.62 5.71
C SER A 41 -4.67 3.39 5.73
N ASP A 42 -5.09 2.33 5.02
CA ASP A 42 -4.41 1.04 5.00
C ASP A 42 -3.68 0.88 3.66
N TRP A 43 -2.35 0.72 3.75
CA TRP A 43 -1.52 0.42 2.60
C TRP A 43 -1.51 -1.08 2.35
N GLN A 44 -2.14 -1.49 1.26
CA GLN A 44 -2.26 -2.89 0.86
C GLN A 44 -1.32 -3.18 -0.31
N PRO A 45 -0.74 -4.39 -0.40
CA PRO A 45 0.03 -4.76 -1.57
C PRO A 45 -0.84 -4.72 -2.83
N LEU A 46 -0.25 -4.35 -3.96
CA LEU A 46 -0.91 -4.32 -5.26
C LEU A 46 -1.48 -5.70 -5.64
N SER A 47 -0.87 -6.77 -5.12
CA SER A 47 -1.41 -8.13 -5.16
C SER A 47 -2.87 -8.24 -4.71
N THR A 48 -3.33 -7.42 -3.77
CA THR A 48 -4.71 -7.45 -3.26
C THR A 48 -5.74 -7.08 -4.31
N ILE A 49 -5.40 -6.20 -5.26
CA ILE A 49 -6.30 -5.83 -6.37
C ILE A 49 -6.14 -6.74 -7.59
N ALA A 50 -4.96 -7.36 -7.75
CA ALA A 50 -4.65 -8.24 -8.88
C ALA A 50 -5.08 -9.70 -8.63
N ALA A 51 -5.04 -10.15 -7.38
CA ALA A 51 -5.52 -11.47 -6.98
C ALA A 51 -6.99 -11.40 -6.52
N PRO A 52 -7.79 -12.45 -6.74
CA PRO A 52 -9.08 -12.59 -6.07
C PRO A 52 -8.85 -12.55 -4.54
N PRO A 53 -9.80 -12.00 -3.76
CA PRO A 53 -9.61 -11.81 -2.33
C PRO A 53 -9.23 -13.16 -1.69
N PRO A 54 -8.11 -13.24 -0.94
CA PRO A 54 -7.87 -14.42 -0.12
C PRO A 54 -9.04 -14.56 0.88
N PRO A 55 -9.42 -15.78 1.26
CA PRO A 55 -10.37 -15.96 2.35
C PRO A 55 -9.88 -15.15 3.56
N PRO A 56 -10.77 -14.56 4.37
CA PRO A 56 -10.40 -13.70 5.49
C PRO A 56 -9.60 -14.50 6.52
N GLU A 57 -8.28 -14.54 6.36
CA GLU A 57 -7.35 -15.05 7.36
C GLU A 57 -7.21 -13.97 8.42
N GLY A 58 -7.92 -14.15 9.52
CA GLY A 58 -7.74 -13.34 10.71
C GLY A 58 -6.28 -13.40 11.17
N GLY A 59 -5.54 -12.31 11.03
CA GLY A 59 -4.16 -12.27 11.49
C GLY A 59 -3.40 -11.01 11.09
N LEU A 60 -3.39 -10.04 12.01
CA LEU A 60 -2.29 -9.12 12.29
C LEU A 60 -1.90 -8.12 11.18
N THR A 61 -2.48 -6.92 11.30
CA THR A 61 -1.88 -5.59 11.08
C THR A 61 -0.74 -5.47 10.05
N PRO A 62 -0.87 -4.63 9.00
CA PRO A 62 0.33 -4.15 8.32
C PRO A 62 1.23 -3.52 9.38
N PRO A 63 2.56 -3.78 9.36
CA PRO A 63 3.43 -3.17 10.35
C PRO A 63 3.31 -1.65 10.21
N PRO A 64 2.96 -0.91 11.27
CA PRO A 64 3.19 0.52 11.26
C PRO A 64 4.71 0.75 11.05
N PRO A 65 5.12 1.86 10.42
CA PRO A 65 6.52 2.28 10.50
C PRO A 65 6.93 2.31 11.98
N PRO A 66 8.19 2.02 12.34
CA PRO A 66 8.65 2.18 13.72
C PRO A 66 8.49 3.66 14.10
N THR A 67 7.44 4.00 14.84
CA THR A 67 7.34 5.24 15.60
C THR A 67 7.58 4.87 17.05
N GLY A 68 8.78 5.18 17.53
CA GLY A 68 9.34 4.87 18.85
C GLY A 68 10.82 4.55 18.64
N ASP A 69 11.71 5.54 18.57
CA ASP A 69 12.00 6.45 19.67
C ASP A 69 12.58 7.77 19.13
N GLU A 70 11.79 8.85 19.09
CA GLU A 70 12.32 10.18 19.42
C GLU A 70 11.18 11.16 19.78
N ALA A 71 10.93 11.29 21.08
CA ALA A 71 10.57 12.50 21.83
C ALA A 71 10.14 12.06 23.24
N ALA A 72 10.63 12.53 24.39
CA ALA A 72 11.62 13.53 24.79
C ALA A 72 11.78 13.38 26.35
N PRO A 73 12.58 14.19 27.07
CA PRO A 73 13.33 13.81 28.28
C PRO A 73 12.55 13.83 29.62
N THR A 74 12.86 12.85 30.49
CA THR A 74 12.78 12.87 31.96
C THR A 74 13.77 11.79 32.44
N SER A 75 14.74 11.95 33.34
CA SER A 75 14.82 12.72 34.58
C SER A 75 16.29 12.91 34.99
#